data_AF-A0A7U9SC77-F1
#
_entry.id   AF-A0A7U9SC77-F1
#
_cell.length_a   1.000
_cell.length_b   1.000
_cell.length_c   1.000
_cell.angle_alpha   90.00
_cell.angle_beta   90.00
_cell.angle_gamma   90.00
#
_symmetry.space_group_name_H-M   'P 1'
#
loop_
_entity.id
_entity.type
_entity.pdbx_description
1 polymer ?
#
loop_
_entity_poly.entity_id
_entity_poly.type
_entity_poly.pdbx_seq_one_letter_code
_entity_poly.pdbx_strand_id
1 'polypeptide(L)'
;MVVENRKGTETNYLLNLTDYMEAALKLWGEHAEDMAGAIGTLYGTKEGRKDWSDLYFAANKSIHASFCGSEPQLREFLSGRFNDGEWSFDAERCSKDCLDVLRIYNMKPDGHSLFPYLHYEPVEHTFHAGEVLHNMNGNDYRVLAALSPQNLLLMSMRDSQIIVGNGVRFYERYPKGERPDSDSMVTGIEWDHGVYLGNDITRIDFDILKQEYGEPDRVENVSDLRDKIRKDFWMQKNVEQKEGLPERVRNAARDCLENTFGTSEPDVFDKMLDRGMYDGMYHAKEEQKKISGQAR
;
A
#
# COMPACT_ATOMS: atom_id res chain seq x y z
N MET A 1 -8.14 -9.11 -18.00
CA MET A 1 -8.43 -8.65 -19.37
C MET A 1 -8.82 -9.88 -20.18
N VAL A 2 -9.90 -9.80 -20.96
CA VAL A 2 -10.42 -10.95 -21.70
C VAL A 2 -10.78 -10.54 -23.12
N VAL A 3 -10.25 -11.26 -24.12
CA VAL A 3 -10.65 -11.19 -25.53
C VAL A 3 -11.40 -12.47 -25.85
N GLU A 4 -12.68 -12.37 -26.19
CA GLU A 4 -13.44 -13.49 -26.74
C GLU A 4 -13.50 -13.36 -28.26
N ASN A 5 -13.04 -14.37 -29.00
CA ASN A 5 -13.22 -14.44 -30.44
C ASN A 5 -14.37 -15.39 -30.76
N ARG A 6 -15.36 -14.91 -31.53
CA ARG A 6 -16.43 -15.73 -32.10
C ARG A 6 -16.48 -15.52 -33.60
N LYS A 7 -16.12 -16.55 -34.36
CA LYS A 7 -16.12 -16.55 -35.84
C LYS A 7 -15.36 -15.35 -36.45
N GLY A 8 -14.28 -14.89 -35.81
CA GLY A 8 -13.47 -13.78 -36.30
C GLY A 8 -13.91 -12.38 -35.83
N THR A 9 -15.01 -12.27 -35.08
CA THR A 9 -15.38 -11.04 -34.38
C THR A 9 -14.91 -11.12 -32.93
N GLU A 10 -14.22 -10.08 -32.47
CA GLU A 10 -13.63 -10.06 -31.12
C GLU A 10 -14.42 -9.16 -30.17
N THR A 11 -14.54 -9.60 -28.92
CA THR A 11 -15.22 -8.84 -27.87
C THR A 11 -14.33 -8.79 -26.64
N ASN A 12 -13.94 -7.57 -26.28
CA ASN A 12 -13.11 -7.27 -25.13
C ASN A 12 -13.99 -6.97 -23.90
N TYR A 13 -13.62 -7.51 -22.75
CA TYR A 13 -14.26 -7.19 -21.47
C TYR A 13 -13.28 -7.44 -20.31
N LEU A 14 -13.60 -6.90 -19.13
CA LEU A 14 -12.76 -6.93 -17.94
C LEU A 14 -13.46 -7.71 -16.82
N LEU A 15 -12.79 -8.76 -16.32
CA LEU A 15 -13.30 -9.55 -15.21
C LEU A 15 -12.28 -9.55 -14.06
N ASN A 16 -12.80 -9.51 -12.83
CA ASN A 16 -12.06 -9.97 -11.66
C ASN A 16 -11.91 -11.50 -11.72
N LEU A 17 -11.07 -12.06 -10.84
CA LEU A 17 -10.77 -13.49 -10.89
C LEU A 17 -12.01 -14.37 -10.65
N THR A 18 -12.86 -13.97 -9.69
CA THR A 18 -14.07 -14.72 -9.31
C THR A 18 -15.05 -14.80 -10.50
N ASP A 19 -15.35 -13.67 -11.12
CA ASP A 19 -16.29 -13.59 -12.24
C ASP A 19 -15.72 -14.28 -13.49
N TYR A 20 -14.40 -14.20 -13.70
CA TYR A 20 -13.73 -14.97 -14.74
C TYR A 20 -13.88 -16.47 -14.52
N MET A 21 -13.64 -16.96 -13.30
CA MET A 21 -13.81 -18.37 -12.97
C MET A 21 -15.26 -18.83 -13.15
N GLU A 22 -16.24 -18.02 -12.74
CA GLU A 22 -17.66 -18.33 -12.94
C GLU A 22 -18.03 -18.37 -14.45
N ALA A 23 -17.55 -17.41 -15.23
CA ALA A 23 -17.75 -17.37 -16.67
C ALA A 23 -17.11 -18.58 -17.36
N ALA A 24 -15.88 -18.95 -16.98
CA ALA A 24 -15.18 -20.12 -17.49
C ALA A 24 -15.94 -21.42 -17.15
N LEU A 25 -16.41 -21.59 -15.90
CA LEU A 25 -17.20 -22.74 -15.47
C LEU A 25 -18.50 -22.90 -16.28
N LYS A 26 -19.23 -21.80 -16.50
CA LYS A 26 -20.45 -21.81 -17.34
C LYS A 26 -20.17 -22.22 -18.78
N LEU A 27 -18.96 -21.96 -19.28
CA LEU A 27 -18.55 -22.29 -20.64
C LEU A 27 -17.98 -23.71 -20.77
N TRP A 28 -17.37 -24.28 -19.72
CA TRP A 28 -16.75 -25.62 -19.74
C TRP A 28 -17.61 -26.77 -19.19
N GLY A 29 -18.64 -26.49 -18.39
CA GLY A 29 -19.39 -27.57 -17.73
C GLY A 29 -18.58 -28.28 -16.63
N GLU A 30 -18.91 -29.54 -16.31
CA GLU A 30 -18.33 -30.29 -15.16
C GLU A 30 -16.87 -30.81 -15.36
N HIS A 31 -16.13 -30.33 -16.37
CA HIS A 31 -14.76 -30.77 -16.64
C HIS A 31 -13.74 -30.01 -15.78
N ALA A 32 -13.70 -30.36 -14.49
CA ALA A 32 -12.88 -29.68 -13.46
C ALA A 32 -11.35 -29.78 -13.69
N GLU A 33 -10.85 -30.80 -14.38
CA GLU A 33 -9.41 -30.97 -14.64
C GLU A 33 -8.88 -29.92 -15.62
N ASP A 34 -9.69 -29.51 -16.60
CA ASP A 34 -9.33 -28.46 -17.56
C ASP A 34 -9.35 -27.05 -16.93
N MET A 35 -10.17 -26.83 -15.90
CA MET A 35 -10.21 -25.58 -15.13
C MET A 35 -8.90 -25.30 -14.40
N ALA A 36 -8.33 -26.30 -13.73
CA ALA A 36 -7.11 -26.12 -12.94
C ALA A 36 -5.92 -25.76 -13.83
N GLY A 37 -5.81 -26.40 -15.01
CA GLY A 37 -4.80 -26.08 -16.02
C GLY A 37 -4.95 -24.66 -16.54
N ALA A 38 -6.16 -24.24 -16.90
CA ALA A 38 -6.45 -22.90 -17.38
C ALA A 38 -6.22 -21.79 -16.35
N ILE A 39 -6.55 -22.05 -15.09
CA ILE A 39 -6.24 -21.13 -13.98
C ILE A 39 -4.72 -21.05 -13.80
N GLY A 40 -4.01 -22.19 -13.85
CA GLY A 40 -2.55 -22.23 -13.79
C GLY A 40 -1.89 -21.40 -14.89
N THR A 41 -2.38 -21.50 -16.14
CA THR A 41 -1.87 -20.66 -17.24
C THR A 41 -2.19 -19.19 -17.06
N LEU A 42 -3.38 -18.85 -16.56
CA LEU A 42 -3.74 -17.48 -16.23
C LEU A 42 -2.82 -16.89 -15.14
N TYR A 43 -2.54 -17.63 -14.06
CA TYR A 43 -1.58 -17.19 -13.04
C TYR A 43 -0.17 -17.02 -13.60
N GLY A 44 0.24 -17.84 -14.58
CA GLY A 44 1.48 -17.64 -15.31
C GLY A 44 1.59 -16.27 -15.99
N THR A 45 0.46 -15.65 -16.39
CA THR A 45 0.46 -14.28 -16.93
C THR A 45 0.76 -13.21 -15.89
N LYS A 46 0.33 -13.41 -14.65
CA LYS A 46 0.65 -12.50 -13.53
C LYS A 46 2.15 -12.50 -13.21
N GLU A 47 2.81 -13.64 -13.39
CA GLU A 47 4.24 -13.83 -13.12
C GLU A 47 5.13 -13.44 -14.30
N GLY A 48 4.56 -12.95 -15.42
CA GLY A 48 5.30 -12.62 -16.64
C GLY A 48 5.86 -13.84 -17.39
N ARG A 49 5.37 -15.06 -17.08
CA ARG A 49 5.80 -16.30 -17.75
C ARG A 49 5.10 -16.53 -19.09
N LYS A 50 3.95 -15.88 -19.30
CA LYS A 50 3.14 -15.89 -20.52
C LYS A 50 2.47 -14.53 -20.69
N ASP A 51 2.22 -14.11 -21.92
CA ASP A 51 1.48 -12.88 -22.17
C ASP A 51 -0.03 -13.11 -22.03
N TRP A 52 -0.52 -14.28 -22.47
CA TRP A 52 -1.92 -14.67 -22.48
C TRP A 52 -2.13 -16.13 -22.07
N SER A 53 -3.32 -16.39 -21.54
CA SER A 53 -3.89 -17.71 -21.33
C SER A 53 -4.96 -17.96 -22.38
N ASP A 54 -4.70 -18.90 -23.28
CA ASP A 54 -5.56 -19.19 -24.42
C ASP A 54 -6.43 -20.42 -24.16
N LEU A 55 -7.71 -20.29 -24.48
CA LEU A 55 -8.73 -21.31 -24.25
C LEU A 55 -9.55 -21.50 -25.52
N TYR A 56 -9.55 -22.72 -26.04
CA TYR A 56 -10.24 -23.08 -27.28
C TYR A 56 -11.44 -23.96 -26.96
N PHE A 57 -12.64 -23.49 -27.27
CA PHE A 57 -13.90 -24.19 -26.97
C PHE A 57 -14.44 -24.94 -28.18
N ALA A 58 -14.31 -24.32 -29.35
CA ALA A 58 -14.72 -24.88 -30.63
C ALA A 58 -13.87 -24.23 -31.73
N ALA A 59 -13.91 -24.78 -32.95
CA ALA A 59 -13.16 -24.27 -34.09
C ALA A 59 -13.42 -22.77 -34.40
N ASN A 60 -14.50 -22.20 -33.89
CA ASN A 60 -14.90 -20.81 -34.10
C ASN A 60 -15.13 -20.02 -32.80
N LYS A 61 -14.66 -20.53 -31.65
CA LYS A 61 -14.78 -19.84 -30.36
C LYS A 61 -13.53 -20.04 -29.51
N SER A 62 -12.85 -18.95 -29.20
CA SER A 62 -11.72 -18.90 -28.26
C SER A 62 -11.87 -17.77 -27.26
N ILE A 63 -11.18 -17.92 -26.12
CA ILE A 63 -11.01 -16.87 -25.12
C ILE A 63 -9.52 -16.75 -24.81
N HIS A 64 -9.03 -15.51 -24.87
CA HIS A 64 -7.67 -15.14 -24.48
C HIS A 64 -7.78 -14.26 -23.24
N ALA A 65 -7.17 -14.68 -22.13
CA ALA A 65 -7.25 -13.97 -20.86
C ALA A 65 -5.86 -13.68 -20.27
N SER A 66 -5.71 -12.51 -19.65
CA SER A 66 -4.46 -12.11 -19.00
C SER A 66 -4.73 -11.23 -17.78
N PHE A 67 -3.90 -11.36 -16.75
CA PHE A 67 -3.91 -10.42 -15.64
C PHE A 67 -3.42 -9.05 -16.11
N CYS A 68 -4.14 -8.00 -15.71
CA CYS A 68 -3.67 -6.64 -15.94
C CYS A 68 -2.52 -6.33 -14.97
N GLY A 69 -1.34 -6.04 -15.52
CA GLY A 69 -0.13 -5.72 -14.78
C GLY A 69 0.03 -4.22 -14.50
N SER A 70 -0.48 -3.35 -15.37
CA SER A 70 -0.27 -1.91 -15.28
C SER A 70 -1.34 -1.10 -16.02
N GLU A 71 -1.46 0.19 -15.67
CA GLU A 71 -2.31 1.15 -16.36
C GLU A 71 -2.00 1.24 -17.88
N PRO A 72 -0.72 1.34 -18.34
CA PRO A 72 -0.42 1.35 -19.77
C PRO A 72 -0.91 0.11 -20.51
N GLN A 73 -0.74 -1.08 -19.93
CA GLN A 73 -1.20 -2.33 -20.54
C GLN A 73 -2.73 -2.33 -20.69
N LEU A 74 -3.45 -1.83 -19.68
CA LEU A 74 -4.91 -1.68 -19.74
C LEU A 74 -5.32 -0.74 -20.87
N ARG A 75 -4.62 0.38 -21.05
CA ARG A 75 -4.87 1.33 -22.15
C ARG A 75 -4.68 0.69 -23.52
N GLU A 76 -3.62 -0.11 -23.68
CA GLU A 76 -3.38 -0.84 -24.94
C GLU A 76 -4.48 -1.87 -25.22
N PHE A 77 -4.97 -2.54 -24.18
CA PHE A 77 -6.08 -3.48 -24.30
C PHE A 77 -7.39 -2.81 -24.70
N LEU A 78 -7.74 -1.70 -24.06
CA LEU A 78 -8.95 -0.94 -24.37
C LEU A 78 -8.91 -0.25 -25.73
N SER A 79 -7.72 0.07 -26.25
CA SER A 79 -7.56 0.62 -27.60
C SER A 79 -7.48 -0.44 -28.70
N GLY A 80 -7.66 -1.72 -28.34
CA GLY A 80 -7.72 -2.83 -29.28
C GLY A 80 -6.36 -3.28 -29.82
N ARG A 81 -5.25 -2.94 -29.16
CA ARG A 81 -3.90 -3.34 -29.63
C ARG A 81 -3.64 -4.84 -29.56
N PHE A 82 -4.42 -5.58 -28.77
CA PHE A 82 -4.33 -7.04 -28.66
C PHE A 82 -5.37 -7.76 -29.53
N ASN A 83 -6.02 -7.04 -30.44
CA ASN A 83 -7.03 -7.58 -31.33
C ASN A 83 -6.50 -7.70 -32.77
N ASP A 84 -6.82 -8.82 -33.42
CA ASP A 84 -6.35 -9.12 -34.77
C ASP A 84 -7.34 -8.65 -35.87
N GLY A 85 -8.54 -8.21 -35.50
CA GLY A 85 -9.62 -7.89 -36.43
C GLY A 85 -10.66 -6.90 -35.91
N GLU A 86 -11.89 -7.00 -36.45
CA GLU A 86 -13.01 -6.19 -35.97
C GLU A 86 -13.36 -6.57 -34.53
N TRP A 87 -13.39 -5.56 -33.66
CA TRP A 87 -13.58 -5.76 -32.23
C TRP A 87 -14.53 -4.73 -31.63
N SER A 88 -15.08 -5.09 -30.47
CA SER A 88 -15.92 -4.23 -29.64
C SER A 88 -15.62 -4.43 -28.16
N PHE A 89 -15.95 -3.45 -27.32
CA PHE A 89 -15.86 -3.58 -25.86
C PHE A 89 -17.25 -3.78 -25.27
N ASP A 90 -17.41 -4.81 -24.44
CA ASP A 90 -18.67 -5.14 -23.77
C ASP A 90 -18.59 -4.76 -22.29
N ALA A 91 -19.07 -3.55 -21.97
CA ALA A 91 -19.08 -3.02 -20.61
C ALA A 91 -20.10 -3.75 -19.71
N GLU A 92 -21.17 -4.32 -20.27
CA GLU A 92 -22.21 -5.01 -19.49
C GLU A 92 -21.71 -6.33 -18.90
N ARG A 93 -20.73 -6.95 -19.57
CA ARG A 93 -20.05 -8.16 -19.09
C ARG A 93 -18.92 -7.89 -18.11
N CYS A 94 -18.57 -6.64 -17.86
CA CYS A 94 -17.45 -6.32 -16.98
C CYS A 94 -17.82 -6.47 -15.51
N SER A 95 -16.87 -6.95 -14.70
CA SER A 95 -16.98 -6.86 -13.23
C SER A 95 -17.07 -5.40 -12.81
N LYS A 96 -17.92 -5.10 -11.82
CA LYS A 96 -18.12 -3.73 -11.32
C LYS A 96 -16.81 -3.09 -10.87
N ASP A 97 -16.03 -3.79 -10.04
CA ASP A 97 -14.76 -3.29 -9.53
C ASP A 97 -13.73 -3.03 -10.66
N CYS A 98 -13.82 -3.75 -11.79
CA CYS A 98 -12.98 -3.48 -12.96
C CYS A 98 -13.38 -2.19 -13.68
N LEU A 99 -14.68 -1.86 -13.74
CA LEU A 99 -15.15 -0.58 -14.27
C LEU A 99 -14.77 0.58 -13.35
N ASP A 100 -14.79 0.35 -12.03
CA ASP A 100 -14.32 1.33 -11.06
C ASP A 100 -12.83 1.65 -11.29
N VAL A 101 -11.98 0.63 -11.55
CA VAL A 101 -10.58 0.84 -11.94
C VAL A 101 -10.43 1.73 -13.19
N LEU A 102 -11.29 1.59 -14.19
CA LEU A 102 -11.26 2.49 -15.35
C LEU A 102 -11.56 3.93 -14.96
N ARG A 103 -12.53 4.16 -14.07
CA ARG A 103 -12.82 5.50 -13.53
C ARG A 103 -11.63 6.05 -12.74
N ILE A 104 -10.99 5.21 -11.92
CA ILE A 104 -9.79 5.58 -11.15
C ILE A 104 -8.62 5.93 -12.08
N TYR A 105 -8.47 5.28 -13.23
CA TYR A 105 -7.46 5.68 -14.22
C TYR A 105 -7.92 6.75 -15.21
N ASN A 106 -9.12 7.31 -15.03
CA ASN A 106 -9.69 8.29 -15.95
C ASN A 106 -9.70 7.76 -17.40
N MET A 107 -10.14 6.51 -17.59
CA MET A 107 -10.16 5.81 -18.88
C MET A 107 -11.57 5.50 -19.37
N LYS A 108 -11.78 5.64 -20.67
CA LYS A 108 -12.94 5.15 -21.41
C LYS A 108 -12.71 3.70 -21.88
N PRO A 109 -13.78 2.98 -22.25
CA PRO A 109 -13.70 1.66 -22.87
C PRO A 109 -12.87 1.55 -24.16
N ASP A 110 -12.56 2.67 -24.82
CA ASP A 110 -11.72 2.75 -26.02
C ASP A 110 -10.24 3.10 -25.71
N GLY A 111 -9.89 3.20 -24.43
CA GLY A 111 -8.55 3.53 -23.94
C GLY A 111 -8.24 5.03 -23.93
N HIS A 112 -9.11 5.89 -24.46
CA HIS A 112 -8.95 7.34 -24.35
C HIS A 112 -9.28 7.82 -22.94
N SER A 113 -8.80 9.02 -22.59
CA SER A 113 -9.12 9.62 -21.30
C SER A 113 -10.60 9.96 -21.20
N LEU A 114 -11.21 9.68 -20.04
CA LEU A 114 -12.60 10.02 -19.75
C LEU A 114 -12.78 11.55 -19.71
N PHE A 115 -11.88 12.23 -19.00
CA PHE A 115 -11.79 13.68 -18.92
C PHE A 115 -10.41 14.19 -19.37
N PRO A 116 -10.33 15.35 -20.04
CA PRO A 116 -9.07 15.90 -20.53
C PRO A 116 -8.17 16.45 -19.42
N TYR A 117 -8.76 16.94 -18.33
CA TYR A 117 -8.06 17.53 -17.19
C TYR A 117 -8.76 17.13 -15.89
N LEU A 118 -7.96 16.76 -14.90
CA LEU A 118 -8.44 16.40 -13.57
C LEU A 118 -8.03 17.48 -12.57
N HIS A 119 -8.87 17.72 -11.58
CA HIS A 119 -8.57 18.48 -10.38
C HIS A 119 -8.46 17.50 -9.19
N TYR A 120 -7.51 17.77 -8.30
CA TYR A 120 -7.28 17.01 -7.08
C TYR A 120 -7.40 17.98 -5.91
N GLU A 121 -8.39 17.74 -5.07
CA GLU A 121 -8.69 18.54 -3.89
C GLU A 121 -8.33 17.73 -2.63
N PRO A 122 -7.34 18.17 -1.83
CA PRO A 122 -7.03 17.51 -0.57
C PRO A 122 -8.23 17.62 0.38
N VAL A 123 -8.59 16.51 0.99
CA VAL A 123 -9.66 16.44 1.99
C VAL A 123 -9.05 16.08 3.35
N GLU A 124 -9.51 16.75 4.40
CA GLU A 124 -9.12 16.38 5.75
C GLU A 124 -9.64 14.99 6.09
N HIS A 125 -8.72 14.09 6.39
CA HIS A 125 -9.04 12.73 6.81
C HIS A 125 -8.11 12.31 7.94
N THR A 126 -8.68 11.70 8.98
CA THR A 126 -7.89 11.11 10.07
C THR A 126 -7.83 9.61 9.82
N PHE A 127 -6.62 9.09 9.59
CA PHE A 127 -6.42 7.68 9.29
C PHE A 127 -6.45 6.81 10.56
N HIS A 128 -7.08 5.65 10.47
CA HIS A 128 -7.19 4.72 11.59
C HIS A 128 -6.67 3.32 11.24
N ALA A 129 -6.05 2.65 12.22
CA ALA A 129 -5.63 1.26 12.06
C ALA A 129 -6.84 0.36 11.73
N GLY A 130 -6.66 -0.54 10.78
CA GLY A 130 -7.70 -1.44 10.25
C GLY A 130 -8.48 -0.87 9.06
N GLU A 131 -8.39 0.44 8.79
CA GLU A 131 -9.01 1.06 7.63
C GLU A 131 -8.47 0.49 6.31
N VAL A 132 -9.33 0.35 5.30
CA VAL A 132 -8.93 -0.01 3.93
C VAL A 132 -9.03 1.23 3.08
N LEU A 133 -7.88 1.66 2.57
CA LEU A 133 -7.72 2.87 1.77
C LEU A 133 -7.54 2.50 0.31
N HIS A 134 -8.36 3.12 -0.54
CA HIS A 134 -8.20 3.04 -1.97
C HIS A 134 -7.15 4.06 -2.43
N ASN A 135 -6.09 3.63 -3.11
CA ASN A 135 -5.08 4.55 -3.66
C ASN A 135 -5.44 4.91 -5.11
N MET A 136 -5.20 6.15 -5.51
CA MET A 136 -5.45 6.61 -6.89
C MET A 136 -4.64 5.84 -7.95
N ASN A 137 -3.65 5.04 -7.54
CA ASN A 137 -2.95 4.08 -8.40
C ASN A 137 -3.75 2.80 -8.70
N GLY A 138 -4.98 2.66 -8.19
CA GLY A 138 -5.87 1.52 -8.39
C GLY A 138 -5.66 0.33 -7.46
N ASN A 139 -4.76 0.43 -6.47
CA ASN A 139 -4.56 -0.62 -5.46
C ASN A 139 -5.17 -0.23 -4.12
N ASP A 140 -5.61 -1.24 -3.37
CA ASP A 140 -6.10 -1.08 -2.01
C ASP A 140 -5.04 -1.44 -0.98
N TYR A 141 -5.01 -0.65 0.10
CA TYR A 141 -4.07 -0.81 1.20
C TYR A 141 -4.81 -0.82 2.53
N ARG A 142 -4.49 -1.79 3.38
CA ARG A 142 -4.94 -1.80 4.77
C ARG A 142 -3.97 -1.01 5.64
N VAL A 143 -4.49 -0.11 6.46
CA VAL A 143 -3.71 0.60 7.47
C VAL A 143 -3.40 -0.36 8.61
N LEU A 144 -2.12 -0.66 8.82
CA LEU A 144 -1.65 -1.41 9.98
C LEU A 144 -1.47 -0.48 11.19
N ALA A 145 -0.92 0.72 10.96
CA ALA A 145 -0.77 1.74 11.98
C ALA A 145 -0.67 3.15 11.34
N ALA A 146 -1.23 4.15 12.00
CA ALA A 146 -0.91 5.55 11.73
C ALA A 146 0.32 5.92 12.57
N LEU A 147 1.46 6.12 11.90
CA LEU A 147 2.73 6.48 12.57
C LEU A 147 2.72 7.97 12.93
N SER A 148 2.19 8.79 12.02
CA SER A 148 1.89 10.21 12.19
C SER A 148 0.60 10.55 11.43
N PRO A 149 0.09 11.80 11.49
CA PRO A 149 -1.09 12.20 10.70
C PRO A 149 -0.97 11.97 9.19
N GLN A 150 0.27 11.92 8.66
CA GLN A 150 0.53 11.76 7.22
C GLN A 150 1.42 10.56 6.91
N ASN A 151 1.92 9.82 7.90
CA ASN A 151 2.77 8.66 7.67
C ASN A 151 2.06 7.41 8.14
N LEU A 152 1.82 6.48 7.21
CA LEU A 152 1.06 5.27 7.47
C LEU A 152 1.93 4.05 7.24
N LEU A 153 1.82 3.08 8.13
CA LEU A 153 2.22 1.72 7.85
C LEU A 153 1.04 1.01 7.17
N LEU A 154 1.26 0.58 5.93
CA LEU A 154 0.25 0.03 5.03
C LEU A 154 0.61 -1.41 4.65
N MET A 155 -0.41 -2.21 4.36
CA MET A 155 -0.27 -3.52 3.73
C MET A 155 -1.09 -3.54 2.44
N SER A 156 -0.43 -3.83 1.33
CA SER A 156 -1.07 -4.09 0.05
C SER A 156 -2.03 -5.26 0.16
N MET A 157 -3.29 -5.05 -0.24
CA MET A 157 -4.30 -6.11 -0.25
C MET A 157 -4.08 -7.11 -1.41
N ARG A 158 -3.24 -6.76 -2.39
CA ARG A 158 -2.99 -7.58 -3.59
C ARG A 158 -1.96 -8.68 -3.38
N ASP A 159 -0.89 -8.37 -2.66
CA ASP A 159 0.31 -9.22 -2.51
C ASP A 159 0.91 -9.23 -1.10
N SER A 160 0.19 -8.65 -0.13
CA SER A 160 0.60 -8.55 1.28
C SER A 160 1.92 -7.82 1.49
N GLN A 161 2.37 -7.02 0.52
CA GLN A 161 3.56 -6.20 0.68
C GLN A 161 3.31 -5.11 1.72
N ILE A 162 4.22 -4.99 2.68
CA ILE A 162 4.21 -4.01 3.76
C ILE A 162 5.02 -2.78 3.32
N ILE A 163 4.42 -1.61 3.48
CA ILE A 163 4.92 -0.35 2.94
C ILE A 163 4.75 0.74 3.98
N VAL A 164 5.74 1.62 4.13
CA VAL A 164 5.52 2.92 4.79
C VAL A 164 5.16 3.93 3.71
N GLY A 165 3.92 4.42 3.74
CA GLY A 165 3.48 5.55 2.93
C GLY A 165 3.84 6.85 3.67
N ASN A 166 4.70 7.67 3.08
CA ASN A 166 5.13 8.95 3.64
C ASN A 166 4.39 10.10 2.93
N GLY A 167 3.87 11.05 3.69
CA GLY A 167 3.09 12.16 3.15
C GLY A 167 1.74 11.73 2.56
N VAL A 168 1.12 10.68 3.13
CA VAL A 168 -0.20 10.21 2.72
C VAL A 168 -1.24 11.33 2.91
N ARG A 169 -1.98 11.59 1.85
CA ARG A 169 -3.11 12.53 1.84
C ARG A 169 -4.30 11.88 1.17
N PHE A 170 -5.48 12.25 1.64
CA PHE A 170 -6.75 11.86 1.03
C PHE A 170 -7.19 12.94 0.06
N TYR A 171 -7.67 12.54 -1.10
CA TYR A 171 -8.08 13.43 -2.18
C TYR A 171 -9.46 13.08 -2.67
N GLU A 172 -10.21 14.12 -3.01
CA GLU A 172 -11.29 14.07 -3.99
C GLU A 172 -10.73 14.46 -5.35
N ARG A 173 -11.03 13.66 -6.37
CA ARG A 173 -10.61 13.90 -7.74
C ARG A 173 -11.82 13.99 -8.66
N TYR A 174 -11.88 15.03 -9.46
CA TYR A 174 -13.01 15.30 -10.36
C TYR A 174 -12.56 16.06 -11.62
N PRO A 175 -13.40 16.14 -12.67
CA PRO A 175 -13.07 16.84 -13.91
C PRO A 175 -12.85 18.34 -13.67
N LYS A 176 -11.76 18.89 -14.21
CA LYS A 176 -11.43 20.30 -14.02
C LYS A 176 -12.38 21.21 -14.80
N GLY A 177 -13.05 22.12 -14.12
CA GLY A 177 -13.91 23.15 -14.74
C GLY A 177 -15.36 22.71 -14.94
N GLU A 178 -15.71 21.49 -14.54
CA GLU A 178 -17.09 21.01 -14.47
C GLU A 178 -17.52 20.94 -13.00
N ARG A 179 -18.84 21.02 -12.75
CA ARG A 179 -19.34 20.85 -11.39
C ARG A 179 -19.23 19.36 -11.04
N PRO A 180 -18.58 18.98 -9.92
CA PRO A 180 -18.49 17.59 -9.53
C PRO A 180 -19.90 17.01 -9.37
N ASP A 181 -20.16 15.87 -10.01
CA ASP A 181 -21.29 15.01 -9.70
C ASP A 181 -20.79 13.73 -9.01
N SER A 182 -21.69 12.99 -8.39
CA SER A 182 -21.34 11.77 -7.64
C SER A 182 -20.67 10.69 -8.49
N ASP A 183 -20.90 10.73 -9.81
CA ASP A 183 -20.47 9.67 -10.72
C ASP A 183 -19.07 9.95 -11.29
N SER A 184 -18.66 11.22 -11.32
CA SER A 184 -17.34 11.69 -11.79
C SER A 184 -16.32 11.89 -10.68
N MET A 185 -16.76 11.96 -9.42
CA MET A 185 -15.88 12.08 -8.27
C MET A 185 -15.27 10.73 -7.89
N VAL A 186 -13.94 10.70 -7.74
CA VAL A 186 -13.19 9.56 -7.20
C VAL A 186 -12.50 10.02 -5.92
N THR A 187 -12.64 9.25 -4.85
CA THR A 187 -11.95 9.49 -3.57
C THR A 187 -10.87 8.46 -3.35
N GLY A 188 -9.75 8.87 -2.78
CA GLY A 188 -8.66 7.95 -2.48
C GLY A 188 -7.42 8.64 -1.96
N ILE A 189 -6.42 7.85 -1.60
CA ILE A 189 -5.13 8.36 -1.12
C ILE A 189 -4.11 8.48 -2.24
N GLU A 190 -3.19 9.42 -2.06
CA GLU A 190 -1.87 9.41 -2.67
C GLU A 190 -0.82 9.65 -1.59
N TRP A 191 0.43 9.28 -1.86
CA TRP A 191 1.55 9.54 -0.97
C TRP A 191 2.73 10.03 -1.78
N ASP A 192 3.61 10.80 -1.14
CA ASP A 192 4.78 11.37 -1.79
C ASP A 192 5.80 10.27 -2.09
N HIS A 193 6.08 9.42 -1.10
CA HIS A 193 7.09 8.36 -1.19
C HIS A 193 6.65 7.10 -0.45
N GLY A 194 6.98 5.93 -1.02
CA GLY A 194 6.74 4.62 -0.42
C GLY A 194 8.05 3.90 -0.08
N VAL A 195 8.19 3.40 1.15
CA VAL A 195 9.31 2.53 1.56
C VAL A 195 8.81 1.10 1.65
N TYR A 196 9.34 0.23 0.80
CA TYR A 196 8.89 -1.16 0.66
C TYR A 196 9.68 -2.09 1.59
N LEU A 197 8.99 -2.69 2.56
CA LEU A 197 9.61 -3.50 3.61
C LEU A 197 9.57 -5.02 3.30
N GLY A 198 8.92 -5.41 2.20
CA GLY A 198 8.69 -6.80 1.84
C GLY A 198 7.40 -7.35 2.46
N ASN A 199 7.27 -8.67 2.58
CA ASN A 199 6.05 -9.36 3.03
C ASN A 199 6.23 -10.17 4.32
N ASP A 200 7.47 -10.28 4.84
CA ASP A 200 7.76 -10.98 6.08
C ASP A 200 7.72 -10.01 7.27
N ILE A 201 6.55 -9.94 7.92
CA ILE A 201 6.32 -9.05 9.07
C ILE A 201 7.28 -9.31 10.24
N THR A 202 7.81 -10.53 10.37
CA THR A 202 8.70 -10.90 11.49
C THR A 202 10.08 -10.25 11.41
N ARG A 203 10.44 -9.72 10.23
CA ARG A 203 11.69 -9.00 10.00
C ARG A 203 11.58 -7.49 10.19
N ILE A 204 10.36 -6.99 10.42
CA ILE A 204 10.09 -5.56 10.53
C ILE A 204 10.22 -5.14 11.99
N ASP A 205 11.07 -4.14 12.22
CA ASP A 205 11.26 -3.52 13.53
C ASP A 205 10.34 -2.29 13.66
N PHE A 206 9.19 -2.48 14.32
CA PHE A 206 8.18 -1.42 14.44
C PHE A 206 8.63 -0.23 15.30
N ASP A 207 9.57 -0.45 16.23
CA ASP A 207 10.09 0.64 17.06
C ASP A 207 10.93 1.60 16.22
N ILE A 208 11.75 1.06 15.32
CA ILE A 208 12.52 1.86 14.34
C ILE A 208 11.56 2.61 13.42
N LEU A 209 10.50 1.98 12.92
CA LEU A 209 9.53 2.66 12.05
C LEU A 209 8.83 3.81 12.76
N LYS A 210 8.42 3.62 14.01
CA LYS A 210 7.83 4.70 14.81
C LYS A 210 8.84 5.84 15.04
N GLN A 211 10.12 5.54 15.20
CA GLN A 211 11.16 6.56 15.37
C GLN A 211 11.42 7.36 14.07
N GLU A 212 11.51 6.68 12.93
CA GLU A 212 11.85 7.31 11.66
C GLU A 212 10.67 8.08 11.04
N TYR A 213 9.46 7.52 11.14
CA TYR A 213 8.29 8.04 10.43
C TYR A 213 7.16 8.50 11.36
N GLY A 214 7.23 8.18 12.66
CA GLY A 214 6.21 8.57 13.61
C GLY A 214 6.35 10.02 14.08
N GLU A 215 5.32 10.52 14.77
CA GLU A 215 5.50 11.76 15.51
C GLU A 215 6.47 11.55 16.67
N PRO A 216 7.38 12.51 16.94
CA PRO A 216 8.20 12.47 18.14
C PRO A 216 7.28 12.43 19.36
N ASP A 217 7.53 11.48 20.27
CA ASP A 217 6.73 11.33 21.49
C ASP A 217 6.69 12.68 22.23
N ARG A 218 5.49 13.26 22.40
CA ARG A 218 5.31 14.52 23.12
C ARG A 218 5.57 14.29 24.59
N VAL A 219 6.54 15.03 25.13
CA VAL A 219 6.85 15.04 26.56
C VAL A 219 6.19 16.26 27.18
N GLU A 220 5.01 16.07 27.75
CA GLU A 220 4.22 17.15 28.37
C GLU A 220 4.46 17.21 29.87
N ASN A 221 4.77 16.09 30.51
CA ASN A 221 5.08 16.02 31.94
C ASN A 221 6.28 15.08 32.24
N VAL A 222 6.67 15.01 33.51
CA VAL A 222 7.79 14.17 33.96
C VAL A 222 7.52 12.68 33.76
N SER A 223 6.26 12.22 33.87
CA SER A 223 5.91 10.82 33.59
C SER A 223 6.16 10.48 32.12
N ASP A 224 5.70 11.33 31.20
CA ASP A 224 5.93 11.14 29.76
C ASP A 224 7.44 11.13 29.44
N LEU A 225 8.21 11.96 30.14
CA LEU A 225 9.67 11.95 30.00
C LEU A 225 10.25 10.61 30.44
N ARG A 226 9.82 10.10 31.60
CA ARG A 226 10.31 8.82 32.12
C ARG A 226 9.95 7.67 31.19
N ASP A 227 8.75 7.67 30.62
CA ASP A 227 8.33 6.65 29.66
C ASP A 227 9.15 6.73 28.36
N LYS A 228 9.43 7.94 27.87
CA LYS A 228 10.34 8.14 26.75
C LYS A 228 11.75 7.64 27.05
N ILE A 229 12.31 7.97 28.22
CA ILE A 229 13.64 7.53 28.64
C ILE A 229 13.70 6.00 28.75
N ARG A 230 12.66 5.38 29.30
CA ARG A 230 12.52 3.92 29.35
C ARG A 230 12.56 3.30 27.95
N LYS A 231 11.79 3.86 27.02
CA LYS A 231 11.76 3.41 25.63
C LYS A 231 13.12 3.58 24.95
N ASP A 232 13.76 4.73 25.09
CA ASP A 232 15.07 5.03 24.51
C ASP A 232 16.16 4.06 25.05
N PHE A 233 16.11 3.70 26.34
CA PHE A 233 17.00 2.71 26.95
C PHE A 233 16.80 1.32 26.31
N TRP A 234 15.55 0.82 26.29
CA TRP A 234 15.26 -0.50 25.76
C TRP A 234 15.56 -0.63 24.28
N MET A 235 15.41 0.44 23.51
CA MET A 235 15.80 0.47 22.11
C MET A 235 17.30 0.16 21.94
N GLN A 236 18.17 0.83 22.69
CA GLN A 236 19.60 0.54 22.61
C GLN A 236 19.98 -0.80 23.24
N LYS A 237 19.27 -1.22 24.28
CA LYS A 237 19.44 -2.55 24.87
C LYS A 237 19.10 -3.66 23.88
N ASN A 238 18.06 -3.49 23.08
CA ASN A 238 17.69 -4.44 22.02
C ASN A 238 18.79 -4.54 20.96
N VAL A 239 19.41 -3.42 20.57
CA VAL A 239 20.56 -3.41 19.64
C VAL A 239 21.76 -4.14 20.26
N GLU A 240 22.08 -3.86 21.52
CA GLU A 240 23.17 -4.54 22.25
C GLU A 240 22.96 -6.05 22.29
N GLN A 241 21.74 -6.53 22.53
CA GLN A 241 21.44 -7.95 22.74
C GLN A 241 21.20 -8.73 21.43
N LYS A 242 21.14 -8.07 20.28
CA LYS A 242 20.79 -8.72 19.00
C LYS A 242 21.94 -9.59 18.47
N GLU A 243 21.87 -10.90 18.68
CA GLU A 243 22.92 -11.87 18.31
C GLU A 243 23.37 -11.81 16.84
N GLY A 244 22.48 -11.40 15.93
CA GLY A 244 22.79 -11.25 14.50
C GLY A 244 23.63 -10.02 14.14
N LEU A 245 23.92 -9.11 15.08
CA LEU A 245 24.70 -7.90 14.82
C LEU A 245 26.21 -8.08 15.09
N PRO A 246 27.08 -7.44 14.29
CA PRO A 246 28.51 -7.44 14.55
C PRO A 246 28.85 -6.94 15.96
N GLU A 247 29.83 -7.56 16.61
CA GLU A 247 30.22 -7.25 17.99
C GLU A 247 30.56 -5.77 18.20
N ARG A 248 31.23 -5.13 17.23
CA ARG A 248 31.50 -3.68 17.27
C ARG A 248 30.24 -2.81 17.40
N VAL A 249 29.12 -3.23 16.78
CA VAL A 249 27.85 -2.49 16.81
C VAL A 249 27.18 -2.69 18.16
N ARG A 250 27.18 -3.93 18.67
CA ARG A 250 26.65 -4.26 20.00
C ARG A 250 27.42 -3.52 21.10
N ASN A 251 28.75 -3.47 21.01
CA ASN A 251 29.60 -2.73 21.95
C ASN A 251 29.33 -1.23 21.89
N ALA A 252 29.20 -0.64 20.69
CA ALA A 252 28.84 0.77 20.55
C ALA A 252 27.47 1.09 21.17
N ALA A 253 26.48 0.19 21.04
CA ALA A 253 25.18 0.34 21.70
C ALA A 253 25.31 0.28 23.23
N ARG A 254 26.09 -0.66 23.77
CA ARG A 254 26.39 -0.73 25.20
C ARG A 254 27.06 0.55 25.71
N ASP A 255 28.07 1.04 25.00
CA ASP A 255 28.77 2.27 25.38
C ASP A 255 27.81 3.48 25.31
N CYS A 256 26.87 3.50 24.37
CA CYS A 256 25.81 4.50 24.31
C CYS A 256 24.89 4.44 25.54
N LEU A 257 24.52 3.23 25.99
CA LEU A 257 23.73 3.04 27.21
C LEU A 257 24.46 3.60 28.44
N GLU A 258 25.72 3.22 28.64
CA GLU A 258 26.55 3.68 29.76
C GLU A 258 26.72 5.21 29.73
N ASN A 259 26.99 5.79 28.56
CA ASN A 259 27.19 7.24 28.44
C ASN A 259 25.90 8.06 28.62
N THR A 260 24.76 7.54 28.16
CA THR A 260 23.50 8.30 28.15
C THR A 260 22.72 8.12 29.45
N PHE A 261 22.67 6.89 29.97
CA PHE A 261 21.84 6.52 31.11
C PHE A 261 22.67 6.23 32.36
N GLY A 262 24.00 6.19 32.26
CA GLY A 262 24.89 5.87 33.38
C GLY A 262 24.95 4.39 33.73
N THR A 263 24.28 3.54 32.94
CA THR A 263 24.27 2.08 33.10
C THR A 263 23.76 1.40 31.83
N SER A 264 24.25 0.19 31.56
CA SER A 264 23.67 -0.74 30.59
C SER A 264 22.83 -1.85 31.25
N GLU A 265 22.75 -1.89 32.58
CA GLU A 265 22.04 -2.93 33.34
C GLU A 265 20.56 -2.55 33.58
N PRO A 266 19.59 -3.33 33.06
CA PRO A 266 18.16 -2.98 33.15
C PRO A 266 17.66 -2.74 34.57
N ASP A 267 18.03 -3.61 35.53
CA ASP A 267 17.60 -3.49 36.93
C ASP A 267 18.14 -2.23 37.62
N VAL A 268 19.33 -1.77 37.20
CA VAL A 268 19.95 -0.55 37.73
C VAL A 268 19.26 0.66 37.11
N PHE A 269 19.02 0.62 35.80
CA PHE A 269 18.30 1.65 35.07
C PHE A 269 16.91 1.90 35.64
N ASP A 270 16.10 0.86 35.83
CA ASP A 270 14.73 1.00 36.36
C ASP A 270 14.73 1.64 37.75
N LYS A 271 15.66 1.25 38.64
CA LYS A 271 15.83 1.88 39.96
C LYS A 271 16.22 3.35 39.87
N MET A 272 17.10 3.72 38.92
CA MET A 272 17.50 5.12 38.71
C MET A 272 16.33 5.96 38.17
N LEU A 273 15.58 5.40 37.23
CA LEU A 273 14.40 6.02 36.63
C LEU A 273 13.31 6.28 37.67
N ASP A 274 13.00 5.28 38.51
CA ASP A 274 11.98 5.39 39.57
C ASP A 274 12.35 6.44 40.61
N ARG A 275 13.65 6.55 40.94
CA ARG A 275 14.20 7.56 41.85
C ARG A 275 14.24 8.98 41.25
N GLY A 276 13.87 9.14 39.97
CA GLY A 276 13.83 10.44 39.31
C GLY A 276 15.20 10.99 38.93
N MET A 277 16.23 10.15 38.83
CA MET A 277 17.59 10.57 38.46
C MET A 277 17.66 11.32 37.13
N TYR A 278 16.69 11.08 36.24
CA TYR A 278 16.62 11.71 34.92
C TYR A 278 15.60 12.85 34.82
N ASP A 279 14.86 13.16 35.88
CA ASP A 279 13.79 14.18 35.85
C ASP A 279 14.34 15.58 35.54
N GLY A 280 15.60 15.85 35.91
CA GLY A 280 16.30 17.09 35.57
C GLY A 280 16.40 17.36 34.06
N MET A 281 16.31 16.31 33.22
CA MET A 281 16.28 16.45 31.77
C MET A 281 14.97 17.12 31.27
N TYR A 282 13.89 17.09 32.05
CA TYR A 282 12.65 17.79 31.73
C TYR A 282 12.84 19.30 31.84
N HIS A 283 13.43 19.76 32.95
CA HIS A 283 13.65 21.18 33.22
C HIS A 283 14.62 21.81 32.21
N ALA A 284 15.68 21.10 31.82
CA ALA A 284 16.61 21.55 30.78
C ALA A 284 15.91 21.72 29.41
N LYS A 285 14.96 20.84 29.06
CA LYS A 285 14.16 20.94 27.83
C LYS A 285 13.15 22.10 27.88
N GLU A 286 12.52 22.34 29.03
CA GLU A 286 11.64 23.49 29.25
C GLU A 286 12.39 24.82 29.09
N GLU A 287 13.59 24.92 29.65
CA GLU A 287 14.45 26.10 29.50
C GLU A 287 14.88 26.32 28.04
N GLN A 288 15.29 25.27 27.33
CA GLN A 288 15.60 25.34 25.89
C GLN A 288 14.39 25.73 25.02
N LYS A 289 13.17 25.26 25.36
CA LYS A 289 11.94 25.68 24.68
C LYS A 289 11.63 27.16 24.91
N LYS A 290 11.87 27.68 26.12
CA LYS A 290 11.69 29.12 26.43
C LYS A 290 12.70 29.99 25.66
N ILE A 291 13.95 29.55 25.57
CA ILE A 291 15.00 30.26 24.81
C ILE A 291 14.71 30.25 23.30
N SER A 292 14.29 29.12 22.75
CA SER A 292 13.95 29.01 21.32
C SER A 292 12.63 29.68 20.94
N GLY A 293 11.66 29.75 21.86
CA GLY A 293 10.40 30.47 21.69
C GLY A 293 10.51 31.99 21.75
N GLN A 294 11.59 32.54 22.31
CA GLN A 294 11.88 33.98 22.33
C GLN A 294 12.62 34.48 21.09
N ALA A 295 13.06 33.59 20.19
CA ALA A 295 13.81 33.92 18.98
C ALA A 295 12.92 34.07 17.72
N ARG A 296 11.64 34.43 17.88
CA ARG A 296 10.73 34.76 16.76
C ARG A 296 10.19 36.18 16.90
#